data_AF-A0A1X1WKX0-F1
#
_entry.id   AF-A0A1X1WKX0-F1
#
_cell.length_a   1.000
_cell.length_b   1.000
_cell.length_c   1.000
_cell.angle_alpha   90.00
_cell.angle_beta   90.00
_cell.angle_gamma   90.00
#
_symmetry.space_group_name_H-M   'P 1'
#
loop_
_entity.id
_entity.type
_entity.pdbx_description
1 polymer ?
#
loop_
_entity_poly.entity_id
_entity_poly.type
_entity_poly.pdbx_seq_one_letter_code
_entity_poly.pdbx_strand_id
1 'polypeptide(L)'
;MFQSLHALGDLVRHQRKDINAKLGHRSTGVAACALLDELAALIATITDKVPADARPTRSAIMDYGDRAIAIMQSTQRTMDELAKLLDEGGAAVYQQRQPQTRLIARIESESYAVDSTDFTTVTDAKSYAVLKNSDAPALHVQIEADRIAREEQARIYQQRLQRMETAIENTETEYAQRIRQLAVRFE
;
A
#
# COMPACT_ATOMS: atom_id res chain seq x y z
N MET A 1 -3.30 -16.02 -31.53
CA MET A 1 -2.94 -16.66 -30.25
C MET A 1 -1.55 -16.21 -29.78
N PHE A 2 -0.45 -16.60 -30.43
CA PHE A 2 0.90 -16.21 -29.95
C PHE A 2 1.11 -14.68 -29.91
N GLN A 3 0.64 -13.94 -30.92
CA GLN A 3 0.61 -12.46 -30.86
C GLN A 3 -0.15 -11.91 -29.64
N SER A 4 -1.28 -12.52 -29.31
CA SER A 4 -2.08 -12.14 -28.14
C SER A 4 -1.36 -12.45 -26.83
N LEU A 5 -0.61 -13.55 -26.77
CA LEU A 5 0.22 -13.91 -25.62
C LEU A 5 1.39 -12.93 -25.43
N HIS A 6 2.04 -12.49 -26.52
CA HIS A 6 3.04 -11.42 -26.48
C HIS A 6 2.44 -10.10 -25.98
N ALA A 7 1.30 -9.69 -26.53
CA ALA A 7 0.61 -8.48 -26.08
C ALA A 7 0.19 -8.55 -24.60
N LEU A 8 -0.22 -9.73 -24.11
CA LEU A 8 -0.50 -9.96 -22.70
C LEU A 8 0.77 -9.81 -21.83
N GLY A 9 1.90 -10.33 -22.30
CA GLY A 9 3.20 -10.13 -21.64
C GLY A 9 3.58 -8.65 -21.52
N ASP A 10 3.37 -7.86 -22.57
CA ASP A 10 3.59 -6.42 -22.55
C ASP A 10 2.65 -5.70 -21.58
N LEU A 11 1.37 -6.08 -21.56
CA LEU A 11 0.40 -5.56 -20.61
C LEU A 11 0.81 -5.82 -19.16
N VAL A 12 1.23 -7.05 -18.83
CA VAL A 12 1.69 -7.41 -17.47
C VAL A 12 2.89 -6.56 -17.06
N ARG A 13 3.89 -6.39 -17.94
CA ARG A 13 5.06 -5.54 -17.67
C ARG A 13 4.69 -4.06 -17.51
N HIS A 14 3.72 -3.58 -18.29
CA HIS A 14 3.23 -2.21 -18.17
C HIS A 14 2.53 -2.01 -16.82
N GLN A 15 1.60 -2.90 -16.44
CA GLN A 15 0.92 -2.84 -15.15
C GLN A 15 1.91 -2.91 -13.98
N ARG A 16 2.96 -3.71 -14.09
CA ARG A 16 4.02 -3.78 -13.07
C ARG A 16 4.72 -2.45 -12.86
N LYS A 17 5.00 -1.70 -13.93
CA LYS A 17 5.60 -0.36 -13.83
C LYS A 17 4.63 0.63 -13.16
N ASP A 18 3.38 0.62 -13.56
CA ASP A 18 2.35 1.50 -13.03
C ASP A 18 2.08 1.27 -11.54
N ILE A 19 1.97 0.00 -11.12
CA ILE A 19 1.80 -0.37 -9.72
C ILE A 19 3.05 0.00 -8.92
N ASN A 20 4.25 -0.27 -9.43
CA ASN A 20 5.49 0.10 -8.73
C ASN A 20 5.58 1.61 -8.50
N ALA A 21 5.21 2.42 -9.49
CA ALA A 21 5.24 3.88 -9.37
C ALA A 21 4.24 4.41 -8.33
N LYS A 22 3.04 3.82 -8.25
CA LYS A 22 1.97 4.30 -7.36
C LYS A 22 2.04 3.70 -5.96
N LEU A 23 2.40 2.43 -5.86
CA LEU A 23 2.25 1.60 -4.65
C LEU A 23 3.53 0.84 -4.28
N GLY A 24 4.65 0.99 -5.00
CA GLY A 24 5.86 0.18 -4.77
C GLY A 24 6.52 0.36 -3.40
N HIS A 25 6.16 1.41 -2.67
CA HIS A 25 6.58 1.65 -1.27
C HIS A 25 5.67 0.95 -0.25
N ARG A 26 4.51 0.42 -0.66
CA ARG A 26 3.53 -0.25 0.19
C ARG A 26 3.65 -1.76 0.05
N SER A 27 3.33 -2.49 1.11
CA SER A 27 3.39 -3.95 1.13
C SER A 27 2.53 -4.60 0.03
N THR A 28 1.35 -4.05 -0.24
CA THR A 28 0.44 -4.49 -1.32
C THR A 28 1.04 -4.29 -2.69
N GLY A 29 1.66 -3.14 -2.96
CA GLY A 29 2.29 -2.85 -4.25
C GLY A 29 3.53 -3.72 -4.49
N VAL A 30 4.33 -3.99 -3.46
CA VAL A 30 5.46 -4.93 -3.55
C VAL A 30 4.97 -6.34 -3.89
N ALA A 31 3.93 -6.83 -3.21
CA ALA A 31 3.35 -8.14 -3.50
C ALA A 31 2.77 -8.23 -4.91
N ALA A 32 2.07 -7.18 -5.36
CA ALA A 32 1.51 -7.11 -6.71
C ALA A 32 2.61 -7.10 -7.78
N CYS A 33 3.71 -6.36 -7.57
CA CYS A 33 4.84 -6.36 -8.51
C CYS A 33 5.48 -7.75 -8.63
N ALA A 34 5.67 -8.45 -7.51
CA ALA A 34 6.21 -9.81 -7.51
C ALA A 34 5.31 -10.78 -8.30
N LEU A 35 3.99 -10.75 -8.07
CA LEU A 35 3.02 -11.56 -8.83
C LEU A 35 3.08 -11.27 -10.34
N LEU A 36 3.22 -10.00 -10.73
CA LEU A 36 3.32 -9.60 -12.14
C LEU A 36 4.65 -10.02 -12.77
N ASP A 37 5.75 -9.98 -12.01
CA ASP A 37 7.05 -10.46 -12.46
C ASP A 37 6.99 -12.00 -12.71
N GLU A 38 6.30 -12.75 -11.85
CA GLU A 38 6.05 -14.19 -12.06
C GLU A 38 5.16 -14.49 -13.27
N LEU A 39 4.07 -13.73 -13.45
CA LEU A 39 3.21 -13.84 -14.64
C LEU A 39 3.98 -13.56 -15.93
N ALA A 40 4.84 -12.53 -15.93
CA ALA A 40 5.68 -12.22 -17.07
C ALA A 40 6.68 -13.35 -17.37
N ALA A 41 7.26 -13.96 -16.33
CA ALA A 41 8.14 -15.12 -16.48
C ALA A 41 7.39 -16.34 -17.05
N LEU A 42 6.17 -16.59 -16.59
CA LEU A 42 5.32 -17.68 -17.09
C LEU A 42 5.03 -17.50 -18.59
N ILE A 43 4.65 -16.30 -19.01
CA ILE A 43 4.42 -15.95 -20.43
C ILE A 43 5.70 -16.14 -21.26
N ALA A 44 6.85 -15.72 -20.72
CA ALA A 44 8.17 -15.85 -21.36
C ALA A 44 8.50 -17.30 -21.74
N THR A 45 8.03 -18.29 -20.97
CA THR A 45 8.27 -19.72 -21.26
C THR A 45 7.81 -20.17 -22.65
N ILE A 46 6.87 -19.46 -23.27
CA ILE A 46 6.41 -19.67 -24.65
C ILE A 46 6.89 -18.56 -25.57
N THR A 47 6.76 -17.29 -25.18
CA THR A 47 7.07 -16.16 -26.07
C THR A 47 8.54 -16.09 -26.48
N ASP A 48 9.44 -16.65 -25.69
CA ASP A 48 10.86 -16.74 -26.01
C ASP A 48 11.16 -17.81 -27.09
N LYS A 49 10.25 -18.77 -27.28
CA LYS A 49 10.38 -19.87 -28.24
C LYS A 49 9.59 -19.64 -29.53
N VAL A 50 8.53 -18.83 -29.46
CA VAL A 50 7.64 -18.54 -30.58
C VAL A 50 7.58 -17.03 -30.80
N PRO A 51 8.29 -16.50 -31.82
CA PRO A 51 8.26 -15.07 -32.14
C PRO A 51 6.84 -14.56 -32.44
N ALA A 52 6.58 -13.30 -32.12
CA ALA A 52 5.25 -12.69 -32.29
C ALA A 52 4.80 -12.65 -33.76
N ASP A 53 5.73 -12.46 -34.68
CA ASP A 53 5.51 -12.38 -36.13
C ASP A 53 5.69 -13.72 -36.86
N ALA A 54 6.03 -14.79 -36.12
CA ALA A 54 6.18 -16.10 -36.71
C ALA A 54 4.86 -16.55 -37.37
N ARG A 55 4.95 -16.96 -38.65
CA ARG A 55 3.80 -17.60 -39.30
C ARG A 55 3.42 -18.84 -38.49
N PRO A 56 2.14 -18.98 -38.09
CA PRO A 56 1.72 -20.13 -37.30
C PRO A 56 1.95 -21.41 -38.10
N THR A 57 2.89 -22.23 -37.65
CA THR A 57 3.16 -23.56 -38.21
C THR A 57 2.34 -24.60 -37.45
N ARG A 58 2.00 -25.70 -38.12
CA ARG A 58 1.31 -26.83 -37.48
C ARG A 58 2.09 -27.36 -36.27
N SER A 59 3.42 -27.45 -36.37
CA SER A 59 4.28 -27.87 -35.26
C SER A 59 4.20 -26.91 -34.08
N ALA A 60 4.31 -25.59 -34.30
CA ALA A 60 4.21 -24.61 -33.21
C ALA A 60 2.86 -24.67 -32.48
N ILE A 61 1.77 -24.93 -33.21
CA ILE A 61 0.44 -25.11 -32.60
C ILE A 61 0.39 -26.40 -31.78
N MET A 62 0.91 -27.52 -32.31
CA MET A 62 0.91 -28.80 -31.59
C MET A 62 1.82 -28.79 -30.35
N ASP A 63 2.94 -28.08 -30.43
CA ASP A 63 3.95 -28.06 -29.36
C ASP A 63 3.60 -27.07 -28.25
N TYR A 64 2.95 -25.93 -28.57
CA TYR A 64 2.75 -24.82 -27.63
C TYR A 64 1.32 -24.28 -27.54
N GLY A 65 0.40 -24.68 -28.42
CA GLY A 65 -0.93 -24.07 -28.53
C GLY A 65 -1.77 -24.20 -27.26
N ASP A 66 -1.93 -25.41 -26.74
CA ASP A 66 -2.73 -25.66 -25.54
C ASP A 66 -2.13 -24.97 -24.31
N ARG A 67 -0.80 -25.02 -24.16
CA ARG A 67 -0.09 -24.34 -23.08
C ARG A 67 -0.23 -22.82 -23.18
N ALA A 68 -0.20 -22.25 -24.38
CA ALA A 68 -0.40 -20.82 -24.60
C ALA A 68 -1.81 -20.38 -24.21
N ILE A 69 -2.83 -21.15 -24.59
CA ILE A 69 -4.22 -20.88 -24.16
C ILE A 69 -4.34 -20.95 -22.64
N ALA A 70 -3.80 -22.00 -22.02
CA ALA A 70 -3.86 -22.19 -20.57
C ALA A 70 -3.19 -21.03 -19.81
N ILE A 71 -1.99 -20.61 -20.25
CA ILE A 71 -1.29 -19.45 -19.67
C ILE A 71 -2.12 -18.18 -19.84
N MET A 72 -2.64 -17.89 -21.04
CA MET A 72 -3.46 -16.70 -21.26
C MET A 72 -4.67 -16.65 -20.32
N GLN A 73 -5.41 -17.76 -20.19
CA GLN A 73 -6.57 -17.84 -19.32
C GLN A 73 -6.20 -17.69 -17.84
N SER A 74 -5.11 -18.33 -17.42
CA SER A 74 -4.64 -18.26 -16.04
C SER A 74 -4.18 -16.84 -15.68
N THR A 75 -3.35 -16.23 -16.54
CA THR A 75 -2.92 -14.85 -16.38
C THR A 75 -4.10 -13.89 -16.32
N GLN A 76 -5.09 -14.02 -17.21
CA GLN A 76 -6.26 -13.14 -17.19
C GLN A 76 -7.02 -13.24 -15.86
N ARG A 77 -7.32 -14.46 -15.39
CA ARG A 77 -8.00 -14.65 -14.10
C ARG A 77 -7.21 -14.06 -12.94
N THR A 78 -5.90 -14.27 -12.91
CA THR A 78 -5.05 -13.73 -11.86
C THR A 78 -4.97 -12.20 -11.89
N MET A 79 -4.96 -11.59 -13.08
CA MET A 79 -5.02 -10.13 -13.22
C MET A 79 -6.35 -9.57 -12.72
N ASP A 80 -7.47 -10.24 -13.01
CA ASP A 80 -8.79 -9.84 -12.53
C ASP A 80 -8.89 -9.96 -11.00
N GLU A 81 -8.38 -11.06 -10.42
CA GLU A 81 -8.33 -11.25 -8.97
C GLU A 81 -7.39 -10.24 -8.29
N LEU A 82 -6.23 -9.94 -8.89
CA LEU A 82 -5.32 -8.91 -8.41
C LEU A 82 -6.00 -7.54 -8.39
N ALA A 83 -6.68 -7.15 -9.47
CA ALA A 83 -7.39 -5.88 -9.55
C ALA A 83 -8.45 -5.75 -8.45
N LYS A 84 -9.20 -6.83 -8.21
CA LYS A 84 -10.18 -6.90 -7.12
C LYS A 84 -9.54 -6.72 -5.74
N LEU A 85 -8.43 -7.42 -5.46
CA LEU A 85 -7.74 -7.31 -4.17
C LEU A 85 -7.14 -5.91 -3.94
N LEU A 86 -6.64 -5.27 -4.99
CA LEU A 86 -6.13 -3.90 -4.90
C LEU A 86 -7.25 -2.89 -4.61
N ASP A 87 -8.41 -3.06 -5.24
CA ASP A 87 -9.59 -2.22 -4.99
C ASP A 87 -10.14 -2.41 -3.57
N GLU A 88 -10.35 -3.66 -3.15
CA GLU A 88 -10.82 -4.00 -1.80
C GLU A 88 -9.85 -3.50 -0.72
N GLY A 89 -8.54 -3.71 -0.92
CA GLY A 89 -7.51 -3.26 0.00
C GLY A 89 -7.44 -1.74 0.07
N GLY A 90 -7.50 -1.05 -1.07
CA GLY A 90 -7.54 0.41 -1.14
C GLY A 90 -8.75 0.99 -0.43
N ALA A 91 -9.94 0.41 -0.64
CA ALA A 91 -11.16 0.82 0.02
C ALA A 91 -11.10 0.61 1.54
N ALA A 92 -10.59 -0.53 2.01
CA ALA A 92 -10.44 -0.84 3.43
C ALA A 92 -9.49 0.16 4.13
N VAL A 93 -8.32 0.42 3.54
CA VAL A 93 -7.36 1.40 4.06
C VAL A 93 -7.97 2.80 4.08
N TYR A 94 -8.65 3.20 2.99
CA TYR A 94 -9.30 4.50 2.91
C TYR A 94 -10.34 4.69 4.02
N GLN A 95 -11.18 3.68 4.29
CA GLN A 95 -12.17 3.71 5.36
C GLN A 95 -11.51 3.84 6.75
N GLN A 96 -10.39 3.17 6.98
CA GLN A 96 -9.66 3.25 8.25
C GLN A 96 -8.90 4.58 8.44
N ARG A 97 -8.50 5.25 7.35
CA ARG A 97 -7.90 6.60 7.41
C ARG A 97 -8.89 7.67 7.86
N GLN A 98 -10.19 7.54 7.54
CA GLN A 98 -11.22 8.53 7.91
C GLN A 98 -11.27 8.86 9.42
N PRO A 99 -11.36 7.87 10.35
CA PRO A 99 -11.35 8.16 11.78
C PRO A 99 -9.99 8.74 12.24
N GLN A 100 -8.87 8.39 11.60
CA GLN A 100 -7.56 8.94 11.94
C GLN A 100 -7.52 10.44 11.60
N THR A 101 -7.95 10.83 10.40
CA THR A 101 -8.06 12.25 10.01
C THR A 101 -8.94 13.05 10.96
N ARG A 102 -10.09 12.49 11.40
CA ARG A 102 -10.95 13.16 12.38
C ARG A 102 -10.28 13.32 13.75
N LEU A 103 -9.51 12.33 14.18
CA LEU A 103 -8.76 12.41 15.43
C LEU A 103 -7.64 13.46 15.34
N ILE A 104 -6.90 13.51 14.23
CA ILE A 104 -5.87 14.52 13.97
C ILE A 104 -6.50 15.92 14.04
N ALA A 105 -7.58 16.16 13.31
CA ALA A 105 -8.27 17.46 13.32
C ALA A 105 -8.71 17.88 14.74
N ARG A 106 -9.14 16.91 15.56
CA ARG A 106 -9.46 17.17 16.98
C ARG A 106 -8.22 17.52 17.79
N ILE A 107 -7.14 16.75 17.67
CA ILE A 107 -5.88 17.00 18.37
C ILE A 107 -5.36 18.41 18.04
N GLU A 108 -5.40 18.79 16.77
CA GLU A 108 -4.97 20.12 16.31
C GLU A 108 -5.87 21.24 16.85
N SER A 109 -7.18 21.01 16.95
CA SER A 109 -8.10 21.98 17.57
C SER A 109 -7.81 22.24 19.05
N GLU A 110 -7.12 21.32 19.72
CA GLU A 110 -6.71 21.42 21.13
C GLU A 110 -5.31 22.05 21.31
N SER A 111 -4.77 22.67 20.24
CA SER A 111 -3.44 23.31 20.20
C SER A 111 -2.26 22.34 20.35
N TYR A 112 -2.41 21.13 19.83
CA TYR A 112 -1.30 20.23 19.55
C TYR A 112 -0.96 20.26 18.06
N ALA A 113 0.22 19.80 17.68
CA ALA A 113 0.60 19.58 16.29
C ALA A 113 0.84 18.09 16.04
N VAL A 114 0.34 17.58 14.92
CA VAL A 114 0.62 16.21 14.47
C VAL A 114 1.59 16.28 13.29
N ASP A 115 2.63 15.43 13.29
CA ASP A 115 3.58 15.36 12.18
C ASP A 115 2.88 14.92 10.89
N SER A 116 3.07 15.68 9.81
CA SER A 116 2.44 15.42 8.50
C SER A 116 3.06 14.27 7.71
N THR A 117 4.19 13.74 8.17
CA THR A 117 4.95 12.67 7.52
C THR A 117 4.53 11.32 8.08
N ASP A 118 4.48 11.18 9.41
CA ASP A 118 4.16 9.91 10.08
C ASP A 118 2.73 9.83 10.61
N PHE A 119 1.99 10.95 10.67
CA PHE A 119 0.61 11.04 11.17
C PHE A 119 0.39 10.51 12.59
N THR A 120 1.45 10.35 13.38
CA THR A 120 1.42 9.72 14.71
C THR A 120 2.17 10.51 15.77
N THR A 121 3.24 11.24 15.42
CA THR A 121 3.99 12.07 16.36
C THR A 121 3.16 13.30 16.74
N VAL A 122 2.97 13.50 18.05
CA VAL A 122 2.17 14.61 18.60
C VAL A 122 3.05 15.50 19.48
N THR A 123 3.01 16.80 19.26
CA THR A 123 3.74 17.79 20.05
C THR A 123 2.79 18.86 20.59
N ASP A 124 3.08 19.41 21.77
CA ASP A 124 2.33 20.57 22.28
C ASP A 124 2.74 21.82 21.50
N ALA A 125 1.77 22.46 20.83
CA ALA A 125 1.99 23.69 20.07
C ALA A 125 1.69 24.95 20.90
N LYS A 126 1.27 24.79 22.16
CA LYS A 126 0.96 25.92 23.05
C LYS A 126 2.22 26.70 23.44
N SER A 127 2.21 28.01 23.20
CA SER A 127 3.29 28.91 23.60
C SER A 127 3.02 29.54 24.97
N TYR A 128 3.99 29.39 25.89
CA TYR A 128 3.98 30.04 27.21
C TYR A 128 4.86 31.30 27.27
N ALA A 129 5.34 31.80 26.12
CA ALA A 129 6.35 32.86 26.06
C ALA A 129 5.94 34.15 26.81
N VAL A 130 4.66 34.52 26.75
CA VAL A 130 4.14 35.73 27.43
C VAL A 130 4.10 35.56 28.95
N LEU A 131 3.91 34.33 29.44
CA LEU A 131 3.72 34.01 30.86
C LEU A 131 5.04 33.76 31.60
N LYS A 132 6.10 33.35 30.89
CA LYS A 132 7.45 33.14 31.47
C LYS A 132 8.12 34.41 31.99
N ASN A 133 7.71 35.59 31.54
CA ASN A 133 8.28 36.89 31.95
C ASN A 133 7.60 37.50 33.18
N SER A 134 6.75 36.74 33.87
CA SER A 134 6.07 37.19 35.10
C SER A 134 6.91 36.89 36.33
N ASP A 135 7.02 37.86 37.25
CA ASP A 135 7.70 37.71 38.53
C ASP A 135 6.85 36.98 39.59
N ALA A 136 5.73 36.35 39.22
CA ALA A 136 4.83 35.65 40.12
C ALA A 136 5.20 34.15 40.25
N PRO A 137 5.76 33.67 41.38
CA PRO A 137 6.17 32.27 41.54
C PRO A 137 5.01 31.26 41.41
N ALA A 138 3.82 31.66 41.86
CA ALA A 138 2.61 30.84 41.72
C ALA A 138 2.24 30.58 40.25
N LEU A 139 2.52 31.53 39.36
CA LEU A 139 2.27 31.40 37.92
C LEU A 139 3.22 30.38 37.29
N HIS A 140 4.49 30.37 37.70
CA HIS A 140 5.48 29.39 37.22
C HIS A 140 5.09 27.96 37.59
N VAL A 141 4.61 27.73 38.82
CA VAL A 141 4.11 26.41 39.26
C VAL A 141 2.90 25.97 38.42
N GLN A 142 1.98 26.88 38.12
CA GLN A 142 0.81 26.58 37.28
C GLN A 142 1.21 26.26 35.83
N ILE A 143 2.14 27.01 35.24
CA ILE A 143 2.65 26.74 33.89
C ILE A 143 3.32 25.36 33.83
N GLU A 144 4.12 25.02 34.83
CA GLU A 144 4.80 23.73 34.86
C GLU A 144 3.82 22.57 35.04
N ALA A 145 2.81 22.74 35.89
CA ALA A 145 1.74 21.74 36.04
C ALA A 145 0.94 21.54 34.73
N ASP A 146 0.59 22.64 34.04
CA ASP A 146 -0.08 22.59 32.73
C ASP A 146 0.80 21.93 31.66
N ARG A 147 2.11 22.25 31.65
CA ARG A 147 3.08 21.63 30.74
C ARG A 147 3.14 20.12 30.93
N ILE A 148 3.26 19.64 32.16
CA ILE A 148 3.28 18.21 32.48
C ILE A 148 1.97 17.55 32.03
N ALA A 149 0.82 18.17 32.31
CA ALA A 149 -0.48 17.65 31.92
C ALA A 149 -0.63 17.55 30.39
N ARG A 150 -0.15 18.56 29.65
CA ARG A 150 -0.19 18.56 28.18
C ARG A 150 0.82 17.60 27.55
N GLU A 151 2.00 17.43 28.14
CA GLU A 151 2.98 16.43 27.72
C GLU A 151 2.39 15.00 27.84
N GLU A 152 1.73 14.69 28.96
CA GLU A 152 1.05 13.39 29.12
C GLU A 152 -0.12 13.23 28.14
N GLN A 153 -0.90 14.28 27.92
CA GLN A 153 -2.00 14.24 26.96
C GLN A 153 -1.51 14.04 25.51
N ALA A 154 -0.41 14.71 25.11
CA ALA A 154 0.23 14.50 23.81
C ALA A 154 0.67 13.04 23.64
N ARG A 155 1.25 12.43 24.69
CA ARG A 155 1.62 11.02 24.68
C ARG A 155 0.41 10.10 24.52
N ILE A 156 -0.71 10.39 25.20
CA ILE A 156 -1.96 9.62 25.03
C ILE A 156 -2.47 9.71 23.59
N TYR A 157 -2.43 10.90 22.99
CA TYR A 157 -2.81 11.10 21.59
C TYR A 157 -1.91 10.34 20.62
N GLN A 158 -0.60 10.42 20.80
CA GLN A 158 0.37 9.68 20.01
C GLN A 158 0.13 8.17 20.10
N GLN A 159 -0.04 7.61 21.30
CA GLN A 159 -0.33 6.18 21.47
C GLN A 159 -1.64 5.75 20.79
N ARG A 160 -2.62 6.66 20.70
CA ARG A 160 -3.87 6.37 20.00
C ARG A 160 -3.68 6.38 18.49
N LEU A 161 -2.97 7.38 17.94
CA LEU A 161 -2.65 7.45 16.51
C LEU A 161 -1.78 6.26 16.08
N GLN A 162 -0.78 5.89 16.85
CA GLN A 162 0.07 4.72 16.59
C GLN A 162 -0.74 3.42 16.49
N ARG A 163 -1.69 3.19 17.40
CA ARG A 163 -2.58 2.02 17.34
C ARG A 163 -3.44 2.01 16.07
N MET A 164 -3.89 3.17 15.61
CA MET A 164 -4.65 3.28 14.37
C MET A 164 -3.77 3.03 13.15
N GLU A 165 -2.55 3.55 13.14
CA GLU A 165 -1.56 3.32 12.07
C GLU A 165 -1.22 1.84 11.96
N THR A 166 -0.91 1.18 13.08
CA THR A 166 -0.65 -0.27 13.10
C THR A 166 -1.83 -1.08 12.58
N ALA A 167 -3.08 -0.68 12.86
CA ALA A 167 -4.25 -1.36 12.32
C ALA A 167 -4.35 -1.22 10.78
N ILE A 168 -3.99 -0.06 10.25
CA ILE A 168 -3.91 0.20 8.81
C ILE A 168 -2.80 -0.64 8.16
N GLU A 169 -1.60 -0.64 8.74
CA GLU A 169 -0.46 -1.44 8.27
C GLU A 169 -0.76 -2.94 8.28
N ASN A 170 -1.46 -3.43 9.31
CA ASN A 170 -1.90 -4.82 9.39
C ASN A 170 -2.87 -5.16 8.25
N THR A 171 -3.80 -4.25 7.94
CA THR A 171 -4.74 -4.41 6.83
C THR A 171 -4.00 -4.44 5.50
N GLU A 172 -3.06 -3.53 5.25
CA GLU A 172 -2.23 -3.55 4.04
C GLU A 172 -1.43 -4.86 3.94
N THR A 173 -0.86 -5.34 5.04
CA THR A 173 -0.12 -6.59 5.11
C THR A 173 -1.00 -7.81 4.82
N GLU A 174 -2.24 -7.83 5.30
CA GLU A 174 -3.20 -8.88 5.02
C GLU A 174 -3.52 -8.97 3.52
N TYR A 175 -3.81 -7.84 2.87
CA TYR A 175 -4.05 -7.82 1.42
C TYR A 175 -2.80 -8.18 0.62
N ALA A 176 -1.62 -7.74 1.06
CA ALA A 176 -0.36 -8.16 0.46
C ALA A 176 -0.20 -9.69 0.51
N GLN A 177 -0.57 -10.32 1.63
CA GLN A 177 -0.52 -11.77 1.77
C GLN A 177 -1.52 -12.49 0.86
N ARG A 178 -2.75 -11.97 0.73
CA ARG A 178 -3.75 -12.50 -0.21
C ARG A 178 -3.25 -12.42 -1.66
N ILE A 179 -2.57 -11.34 -2.04
CA ILE A 179 -1.95 -11.20 -3.36
C ILE A 179 -0.85 -12.26 -3.55
N ARG A 180 0.03 -12.48 -2.57
CA ARG A 180 1.06 -13.53 -2.63
C ARG A 180 0.45 -14.93 -2.77
N GLN A 181 -0.74 -15.18 -2.24
CA GLN A 181 -1.43 -16.46 -2.40
C GLN A 181 -1.97 -16.68 -3.81
N LEU A 182 -2.10 -15.65 -4.64
CA LEU A 182 -2.43 -15.81 -6.07
C LEU A 182 -1.28 -16.47 -6.84
N ALA A 183 -0.03 -16.17 -6.48
CA ALA A 183 1.18 -16.75 -7.08
C ALA A 183 1.28 -18.27 -6.87
N VAL A 184 0.90 -18.74 -5.68
CA VAL A 184 0.97 -20.17 -5.32
C VAL A 184 0.05 -21.05 -6.18
N ARG A 185 -0.95 -20.47 -6.88
CA ARG A 185 -1.87 -21.22 -7.75
C ARG A 185 -1.30 -21.59 -9.12
N PHE A 186 -0.06 -21.20 -9.42
CA PHE A 186 0.62 -21.53 -10.69
C PHE A 186 1.46 -22.82 -10.62
N GLU A 187 1.67 -23.38 -9.43
CA GLU A 187 2.27 -24.71 -9.19
C GLU A 187 1.22 -25.83 -9.14
#